data_AF-A0A2G5P3Q6-F1
#
_entry.id   AF-A0A2G5P3Q6-F1
#
_cell.length_a   1.000
_cell.length_b   1.000
_cell.length_c   1.000
_cell.angle_alpha   90.00
_cell.angle_beta   90.00
_cell.angle_gamma   90.00
#
_symmetry.space_group_name_H-M   'P 1'
#
loop_
_entity.id
_entity.type
_entity.pdbx_description
1 polymer ?
#
loop_
_entity_poly.entity_id
_entity_poly.type
_entity_poly.pdbx_seq_one_letter_code
_entity_poly.pdbx_strand_id
1 'polypeptide(L)'
;MPQHPEILAADLLADALADVVCDLALPPVTLIGNSVGGFAAARLAITDPGRVDKLILVQAGGFTPLNAAIRGFSRAMGTPTVLRTVFPTNRGRLYEGSE
;
A
#
# COMPACT_ATOMS: atom_id res chain seq x y z
N MET A 1 -1.34 -25.30 5.65
CA MET A 1 -2.30 -24.72 6.61
C MET A 1 -3.45 -24.13 5.82
N PRO A 2 -4.70 -24.13 6.34
CA PRO A 2 -5.85 -23.75 5.53
C PRO A 2 -5.75 -22.27 5.14
N GLN A 3 -5.79 -22.00 3.84
CA GLN A 3 -5.80 -20.66 3.26
C GLN A 3 -7.17 -20.05 3.56
N HIS A 4 -7.21 -19.10 4.50
CA HIS A 4 -8.40 -18.28 4.73
C HIS A 4 -8.80 -17.58 3.42
N PRO A 5 -10.10 -17.27 3.19
CA PRO A 5 -10.47 -16.37 2.10
C PRO A 5 -9.62 -15.11 2.25
N GLU A 6 -8.76 -14.84 1.27
CA GLU A 6 -7.72 -13.81 1.39
C GLU A 6 -8.38 -12.43 1.46
N ILE A 7 -8.68 -12.01 2.68
CA ILE A 7 -8.96 -10.62 2.97
C ILE A 7 -7.63 -9.91 2.74
N LEU A 8 -7.58 -9.06 1.71
CA LEU A 8 -6.42 -8.24 1.38
C LEU A 8 -5.89 -7.56 2.65
N ALA A 9 -4.74 -8.04 3.13
CA ALA A 9 -4.07 -7.57 4.32
C ALA A 9 -2.67 -7.03 3.97
N ALA A 10 -2.16 -6.12 4.79
CA ALA A 10 -0.83 -5.55 4.57
C ALA A 10 0.28 -6.61 4.59
N ASP A 11 0.12 -7.66 5.41
CA ASP A 11 1.06 -8.78 5.48
C ASP A 11 1.10 -9.59 4.18
N LEU A 12 -0.07 -9.87 3.58
CA LEU A 12 -0.16 -10.57 2.30
C LEU A 12 0.53 -9.79 1.18
N LEU A 13 0.36 -8.46 1.15
CA LEU A 13 1.04 -7.60 0.18
C LEU A 13 2.56 -7.59 0.37
N ALA A 14 3.02 -7.71 1.62
CA ALA A 14 4.44 -7.79 1.94
C ALA A 14 5.04 -9.15 1.55
N ASP A 15 4.30 -10.24 1.76
CA ASP A 15 4.69 -11.59 1.30
C ASP A 15 4.78 -11.60 -0.24
N ALA A 16 3.74 -11.10 -0.92
CA ALA A 16 3.73 -11.03 -2.38
C ALA A 16 4.89 -10.17 -2.94
N LEU A 17 5.25 -9.08 -2.27
CA LEU A 17 6.42 -8.28 -2.66
C LEU A 17 7.73 -9.09 -2.53
N ALA A 18 7.89 -9.83 -1.43
CA ALA A 18 9.06 -10.66 -1.21
C ALA A 18 9.15 -11.77 -2.28
N ASP A 19 8.04 -12.45 -2.57
CA ASP A 19 7.95 -13.48 -3.60
C ASP A 19 8.36 -12.92 -4.97
N VAL A 20 7.85 -11.74 -5.36
CA VAL A 20 8.24 -11.10 -6.63
C VAL A 20 9.74 -10.82 -6.70
N VAL A 21 10.35 -10.28 -5.63
CA VAL A 21 11.78 -9.95 -5.62
C VAL A 21 12.64 -11.22 -5.66
N CYS A 22 12.25 -12.25 -4.92
CA CYS A 22 12.97 -13.51 -4.81
C CYS A 22 12.82 -14.38 -6.06
N ASP A 23 11.60 -14.58 -6.55
CA ASP A 23 11.29 -15.51 -7.64
C ASP A 23 11.78 -14.98 -8.99
N LEU A 24 11.81 -13.65 -9.17
CA LEU A 24 12.44 -13.02 -10.33
C LEU A 24 13.97 -12.93 -10.20
N ALA A 25 14.55 -13.43 -9.10
CA ALA A 25 15.98 -13.38 -8.80
C ALA A 25 16.59 -11.99 -8.98
N LEU A 26 15.86 -10.95 -8.54
CA LEU A 26 16.31 -9.58 -8.74
C LEU A 26 17.59 -9.31 -7.92
N PRO A 27 18.54 -8.50 -8.46
CA PRO A 27 19.58 -7.92 -7.63
C PRO A 27 18.95 -7.01 -6.56
N PRO A 28 19.72 -6.56 -5.55
CA PRO A 28 19.19 -5.65 -4.53
C PRO A 28 18.44 -4.46 -5.15
N VAL A 29 17.19 -4.27 -4.73
CA VAL A 29 16.25 -3.34 -5.37
C VAL A 29 16.12 -2.02 -4.59
N THR A 30 15.82 -0.93 -5.31
CA THR A 30 15.31 0.29 -4.68
C THR A 30 13.79 0.19 -4.59
N LEU A 31 13.26 0.30 -3.37
CA LEU A 31 11.82 0.23 -3.11
C LEU A 31 11.25 1.60 -2.78
N ILE A 32 10.16 1.95 -3.44
CA ILE A 32 9.35 3.14 -3.14
C ILE A 32 7.98 2.66 -2.69
N GLY A 33 7.67 2.86 -1.41
CA GLY A 33 6.42 2.40 -0.81
C GLY A 33 5.53 3.55 -0.37
N ASN A 34 4.32 3.63 -0.94
CA ASN A 34 3.27 4.57 -0.52
C ASN A 34 2.16 3.87 0.26
N SER A 35 1.64 4.50 1.32
CA SER A 35 0.55 3.94 2.14
C SER A 35 0.86 2.51 2.58
N VAL A 36 -0.01 1.54 2.32
CA VAL A 36 0.20 0.11 2.63
C VAL A 36 1.42 -0.50 1.92
N GLY A 37 1.81 0.03 0.76
CA GLY A 37 3.04 -0.41 0.07
C GLY A 37 4.30 -0.02 0.84
N GLY A 38 4.23 1.02 1.68
CA GLY A 38 5.31 1.38 2.60
C GLY A 38 5.54 0.33 3.68
N PHE A 39 4.47 -0.28 4.20
CA PHE A 39 4.58 -1.42 5.10
C PHE A 39 5.27 -2.61 4.44
N ALA A 40 4.84 -2.97 3.22
CA ALA A 40 5.44 -4.07 2.46
C ALA A 40 6.94 -3.86 2.20
N ALA A 41 7.30 -2.68 1.70
CA ALA A 41 8.69 -2.33 1.40
C ALA A 41 9.56 -2.29 2.66
N ALA A 42 9.03 -1.74 3.77
CA ALA A 42 9.75 -1.72 5.04
C ALA A 42 9.93 -3.11 5.63
N ARG A 43 8.90 -3.98 5.56
CA ARG A 43 8.99 -5.36 6.05
C ARG A 43 10.09 -6.12 5.32
N LEU A 44 10.14 -6.06 3.98
CA LEU A 44 11.20 -6.71 3.21
C LEU A 44 12.59 -6.17 3.56
N ALA A 45 12.76 -4.86 3.67
CA ALA A 45 14.04 -4.25 4.04
C ALA A 45 14.51 -4.65 5.45
N ILE A 46 13.59 -4.92 6.38
CA ILE A 46 13.91 -5.38 7.73
C ILE A 46 14.25 -6.88 7.74
N THR A 47 13.44 -7.71 7.06
CA THR A 47 13.58 -9.16 7.12
C THR A 47 14.70 -9.70 6.24
N ASP A 48 14.98 -9.03 5.12
CA ASP A 48 16.06 -9.36 4.21
C ASP A 48 16.75 -8.07 3.69
N PRO A 49 17.56 -7.40 4.52
CA PRO A 49 18.20 -6.14 4.17
C PRO A 49 19.14 -6.28 2.97
N GLY A 50 19.65 -7.48 2.68
CA GLY A 50 20.50 -7.73 1.52
C GLY A 50 19.75 -7.58 0.19
N ARG A 51 18.42 -7.64 0.19
CA ARG A 51 17.57 -7.47 -1.01
C ARG A 51 17.21 -6.02 -1.30
N VAL A 52 17.50 -5.08 -0.42
CA VAL A 52 17.07 -3.69 -0.56
C VAL A 52 18.27 -2.75 -0.53
N ASP A 53 18.57 -2.13 -1.67
CA ASP A 53 19.63 -1.11 -1.78
C ASP A 53 19.18 0.22 -1.15
N LYS A 54 17.93 0.63 -1.44
CA LYS A 54 17.34 1.88 -0.95
C LYS A 54 15.86 1.70 -0.64
N LEU A 55 15.40 2.40 0.39
CA LEU A 55 13.99 2.43 0.78
C LEU A 55 13.51 3.88 0.85
N ILE A 56 12.45 4.19 0.10
CA ILE A 56 11.77 5.48 0.11
C ILE A 56 10.34 5.27 0.58
N LEU A 57 9.97 5.94 1.67
CA LEU A 57 8.63 5.86 2.26
C LEU A 57 7.88 7.16 1.99
N VAL A 58 6.73 7.04 1.33
CA VAL A 58 5.86 8.17 1.00
C VAL A 58 4.55 7.97 1.76
N GLN A 59 4.28 8.80 2.77
CA GLN A 59 3.02 8.72 3.53
C GLN A 59 2.65 7.28 3.93
N ALA A 60 3.64 6.51 4.39
CA ALA A 60 3.49 5.07 4.61
C ALA A 60 2.51 4.77 5.76
N GLY A 61 1.68 3.75 5.56
CA GLY A 61 0.68 3.25 6.52
C GLY A 61 0.87 1.76 6.80
N GLY A 62 0.08 1.21 7.72
CA GLY A 62 0.16 -0.22 8.10
C GLY A 62 0.97 -0.51 9.36
N PHE A 63 1.55 0.51 10.00
CA PHE A 63 2.30 0.38 11.26
C PHE A 63 1.44 0.61 12.52
N THR A 64 0.16 0.92 12.35
CA THR A 64 -0.74 1.30 13.45
C THR A 64 -1.70 0.16 13.77
N PRO A 65 -1.95 -0.17 15.05
CA PRO A 65 -2.92 -1.20 15.42
C PRO A 65 -4.31 -0.90 14.85
N LEU A 66 -4.95 -1.91 14.25
CA LEU A 66 -6.31 -1.81 13.69
C LEU A 66 -7.37 -1.74 14.81
N ASN A 67 -7.46 -0.59 15.47
CA ASN A 67 -8.46 -0.30 16.48
C ASN A 67 -9.85 0.00 15.86
N ALA A 68 -10.87 0.06 16.71
CA ALA A 68 -12.25 0.26 16.27
C ALA A 68 -12.45 1.56 15.48
N ALA A 69 -11.73 2.63 15.83
CA ALA A 69 -11.79 3.91 15.12
C ALA A 69 -11.23 3.81 13.70
N ILE A 70 -10.04 3.22 13.53
CA ILE A 70 -9.41 3.00 12.21
C ILE A 70 -10.30 2.10 11.35
N ARG A 71 -10.86 1.02 11.92
CA ARG A 71 -11.78 0.13 11.20
C ARG A 71 -13.05 0.86 10.75
N GLY A 72 -13.59 1.72 11.61
CA GLY A 72 -14.75 2.56 11.29
C GLY A 72 -14.44 3.53 10.16
N PHE A 73 -13.31 4.23 10.24
CA PHE A 73 -12.83 5.13 9.20
C PHE A 73 -12.59 4.42 7.87
N SER A 74 -11.89 3.28 7.87
CA SER A 74 -11.63 2.49 6.65
C SER A 74 -12.92 2.01 5.99
N ARG A 75 -13.94 1.61 6.78
CA ARG A 75 -15.25 1.23 6.24
C ARG A 75 -16.00 2.41 5.64
N ALA A 76 -15.98 3.56 6.32
CA ALA A 76 -16.57 4.78 5.80
C ALA A 76 -15.91 5.19 4.47
N MET A 77 -14.58 5.25 4.43
CA MET A 77 -13.81 5.61 3.24
C MET A 77 -13.93 4.59 2.10
N GLY A 78 -14.10 3.29 2.42
CA GLY A 78 -14.36 2.24 1.44
C GLY A 78 -15.77 2.27 0.86
N THR A 79 -16.67 3.10 1.39
CA THR A 79 -18.03 3.26 0.89
C THR A 79 -18.03 4.24 -0.29
N PRO A 80 -18.47 3.84 -1.51
CA PRO A 80 -18.40 4.69 -2.70
C PRO A 80 -19.08 6.06 -2.56
N THR A 81 -20.19 6.11 -1.81
CA THR A 81 -20.92 7.36 -1.53
C THR A 81 -20.07 8.34 -0.73
N VAL A 82 -19.43 7.88 0.34
CA VAL A 82 -18.55 8.72 1.18
C VAL A 82 -17.35 9.19 0.36
N LEU A 83 -16.74 8.30 -0.41
CA LEU A 83 -15.60 8.63 -1.24
C LEU A 83 -15.93 9.73 -2.26
N ARG A 84 -17.12 9.67 -2.90
CA ARG A 84 -17.60 10.69 -3.85
C ARG A 84 -17.89 12.04 -3.21
N THR A 85 -18.33 12.04 -1.95
CA THR A 85 -18.60 13.29 -1.21
C THR A 85 -17.31 13.94 -0.73
N VAL A 86 -16.34 13.15 -0.27
CA VAL A 86 -15.05 13.64 0.25
C VAL A 86 -14.09 14.04 -0.88
N PHE A 87 -14.08 13.28 -1.96
CA PHE A 87 -13.29 13.56 -3.16
C PHE A 87 -14.22 13.75 -4.36
N PRO A 88 -14.94 14.89 -4.45
CA PRO A 88 -15.72 15.18 -5.64
C PRO A 88 -14.78 15.18 -6.84
N THR A 89 -14.98 14.24 -7.75
CA THR A 89 -14.17 14.16 -8.96
C THR A 89 -14.47 15.41 -9.78
N ASN A 90 -13.52 16.35 -9.83
CA ASN A 90 -13.58 17.49 -10.74
C ASN A 90 -13.39 17.00 -12.18
N ARG A 91 -14.40 16.35 -12.76
CA ARG A 91 -14.41 15.94 -14.17
C ARG A 91 -14.44 17.12 -15.16
N GLY A 92 -14.58 18.35 -14.68
CA GLY A 92 -14.82 19.54 -15.51
C GLY A 92 -13.67 20.54 -15.65
N ARG A 93 -12.42 20.25 -15.25
CA ARG A 93 -11.37 21.29 -15.25
C ARG A 93 -9.98 20.88 -15.78
N LEU A 94 -9.88 19.75 -16.47
CA LEU A 94 -8.60 19.27 -17.03
C LEU A 94 -8.43 19.55 -18.54
N TYR A 95 -9.35 20.30 -19.17
CA TYR A 95 -9.26 20.69 -20.59
C TYR A 95 -9.30 22.20 -20.84
N GLU A 96 -9.24 23.03 -19.79
CA GLU A 96 -9.25 24.49 -19.90
C GLU A 96 -7.93 25.04 -19.36
N GLY A 97 -6.91 25.08 -20.22
CA GLY A 97 -5.57 25.54 -19.84
C GLY A 97 -4.50 25.23 -20.87
N SER A 98 -4.74 25.56 -22.14
CA SER A 98 -3.70 25.67 -23.15
C SER A 98 -4.12 26.72 -24.19
N GLU A 99 -3.98 28.00 -23.81
CA GLU A 99 -3.83 29.13 -24.75
C GLU A 99 -2.71 30.03 -24.23
#